data_AF-A0A352XEV0-F1
#
_entry.id   AF-A0A352XEV0-F1
#
_cell.length_a   1.000
_cell.length_b   1.000
_cell.length_c   1.000
_cell.angle_alpha   90.00
_cell.angle_beta   90.00
_cell.angle_gamma   90.00
#
_symmetry.space_group_name_H-M   'P 1'
#
loop_
_entity.id
_entity.type
_entity.pdbx_description
1 polymer ?
#
loop_
_entity_poly.entity_id
_entity_poly.type
_entity_poly.pdbx_seq_one_letter_code
_entity_poly.pdbx_strand_id
1 'polypeptide(L)'
;MSPRQLTNIKLIAKEAWFILTNFSSLDLALSGYQKRFGIEEMFRDYKSGGYNLESTGVSGDRLITLIIIITFAYTSAIMSGEKIEDKKVVKYTSRVKEKQRIYRRHSSFYIGIHGYAWIESLKLFHEQTTQLMSLSPHKRPYYQRGQRAETLIKSTF
;
A
#
# COMPACT_ATOMS: atom_id res chain seq x y z
N MET A 1 30.56 -8.54 38.37
CA MET A 1 30.29 -9.97 38.62
C MET A 1 28.77 -10.14 38.76
N SER A 2 28.17 -10.77 37.75
CA SER A 2 26.81 -11.35 37.59
C SER A 2 25.53 -10.55 37.90
N PRO A 3 24.69 -10.29 36.87
CA PRO A 3 23.24 -10.22 36.97
C PRO A 3 22.56 -11.50 36.47
N ARG A 4 21.82 -12.08 37.41
CA ARG A 4 20.72 -13.06 37.35
C ARG A 4 20.00 -13.29 36.01
N GLN A 5 20.03 -14.56 35.60
CA GLN A 5 18.89 -15.40 35.19
C GLN A 5 18.01 -14.92 34.02
N LEU A 6 18.56 -15.16 32.83
CA LEU A 6 17.82 -15.48 31.61
C LEU A 6 16.91 -16.70 31.86
N THR A 7 15.61 -16.48 32.05
CA THR A 7 14.63 -17.56 32.04
C THR A 7 13.36 -17.08 31.34
N ASN A 8 12.83 -17.95 30.48
CA ASN A 8 11.54 -17.88 29.76
C ASN A 8 11.54 -17.30 28.34
N ILE A 9 12.39 -17.85 27.46
CA ILE A 9 11.97 -18.08 26.07
C ILE A 9 11.47 -19.51 25.98
N LYS A 10 10.15 -19.66 25.91
CA LYS A 10 9.44 -20.90 25.64
C LYS A 10 9.95 -21.46 24.31
N LEU A 11 10.75 -22.53 24.36
CA LEU A 11 11.28 -23.26 23.21
C LEU A 11 10.13 -23.97 22.49
N ILE A 12 9.47 -23.24 21.58
CA ILE A 12 8.80 -23.87 20.43
C ILE A 12 9.95 -24.38 19.57
N ALA A 13 10.00 -25.67 19.26
CA ALA A 13 11.08 -26.29 18.51
C ALA A 13 11.40 -25.46 17.24
N LYS A 14 12.53 -24.74 17.28
CA LYS A 14 13.02 -23.93 16.16
C LYS A 14 13.69 -24.89 15.19
N GLU A 15 12.98 -25.31 14.15
CA GLU A 15 13.64 -25.91 13.00
C GLU A 15 14.71 -24.93 12.48
N ALA A 16 15.94 -25.41 12.36
CA ALA A 16 17.03 -24.60 11.85
C ALA A 16 16.78 -24.30 10.36
N TRP A 17 17.00 -23.05 9.95
CA TRP A 17 16.90 -22.66 8.54
C TRP A 17 18.21 -22.99 7.83
N PHE A 18 18.11 -23.88 6.83
CA PHE A 18 19.21 -24.17 5.91
C PHE A 18 18.99 -23.39 4.61
N ILE A 19 19.80 -22.37 4.37
CA ILE A 19 19.70 -21.51 3.18
C ILE A 19 20.90 -21.80 2.28
N LEU A 20 20.64 -22.41 1.12
CA LEU A 20 21.63 -22.57 0.06
C LEU A 20 21.69 -21.27 -0.75
N THR A 21 22.89 -20.74 -0.94
CA THR A 21 23.08 -19.42 -1.52
C THR A 21 24.37 -19.33 -2.33
N ASN A 22 24.38 -18.49 -3.36
CA ASN A 22 25.57 -18.09 -4.10
C ASN A 22 26.15 -16.75 -3.62
N PHE A 23 25.57 -16.13 -2.59
CA PHE A 23 26.12 -14.92 -1.98
C PHE A 23 27.43 -15.22 -1.24
N SER A 24 28.37 -14.29 -1.33
CA SER A 24 29.71 -14.42 -0.75
C SER A 24 29.76 -14.19 0.77
N SER A 25 28.68 -13.70 1.39
CA SER A 25 28.61 -13.47 2.83
C SER A 25 27.27 -13.87 3.43
N LEU A 26 27.31 -14.28 4.71
CA LEU A 26 26.12 -14.63 5.49
C LEU A 26 25.13 -13.46 5.57
N ASP A 27 25.62 -12.24 5.79
CA ASP A 27 24.77 -11.05 5.92
C ASP A 27 23.99 -10.74 4.64
N LEU A 28 24.63 -10.89 3.47
CA LEU A 28 23.96 -10.73 2.18
C LEU A 28 22.91 -11.82 1.97
N ALA A 29 23.22 -13.07 2.32
CA ALA A 29 22.26 -14.17 2.24
C ALA A 29 21.05 -13.96 3.14
N LEU A 30 21.26 -13.53 4.39
CA LEU A 30 20.19 -13.23 5.33
C LEU A 30 19.36 -12.02 4.88
N SER A 31 19.99 -10.93 4.45
CA SER A 31 19.32 -9.74 3.92
C SER A 31 18.48 -10.05 2.68
N GLY A 32 19.01 -10.88 1.77
CA GLY A 32 18.27 -11.37 0.60
C GLY A 32 17.07 -12.23 1.01
N TYR A 33 17.27 -13.20 1.91
CA TYR A 33 16.22 -14.09 2.36
C TYR A 33 15.10 -13.37 3.12
N GLN A 34 15.42 -12.36 3.91
CA GLN A 34 14.43 -11.52 4.62
C GLN A 34 13.41 -10.87 3.67
N LYS A 35 13.78 -10.59 2.41
CA LYS A 35 12.90 -9.99 1.41
C LYS A 35 11.91 -11.00 0.79
N ARG A 36 12.06 -12.31 1.04
CA ARG A 36 11.22 -13.38 0.47
C ARG A 36 9.73 -13.13 0.70
N PHE A 37 9.36 -12.68 1.89
CA PHE A 37 7.96 -12.43 2.25
C PHE A 37 7.33 -11.25 1.52
N GLY A 38 8.13 -10.44 0.80
CA GLY A 38 7.61 -9.31 0.00
C GLY A 38 6.65 -9.74 -1.11
N ILE A 39 6.84 -10.94 -1.69
CA ILE A 39 5.92 -11.45 -2.73
C ILE A 39 4.55 -11.84 -2.16
N GLU A 40 4.45 -12.14 -0.87
CA GLU A 40 3.18 -12.51 -0.24
C GLU A 40 2.21 -11.33 -0.16
N GLU A 41 2.73 -10.11 0.04
CA GLU A 41 1.91 -8.90 0.00
C GLU A 41 1.34 -8.68 -1.42
N MET A 42 2.15 -8.88 -2.47
CA MET A 42 1.66 -8.85 -3.86
C MET A 42 0.57 -9.90 -4.11
N PHE A 43 0.78 -11.15 -3.66
CA PHE A 43 -0.24 -12.19 -3.81
C PHE A 43 -1.53 -11.88 -3.04
N ARG A 44 -1.43 -11.29 -1.85
CA ARG A 44 -2.60 -10.83 -1.10
C ARG A 44 -3.36 -9.75 -1.88
N ASP A 45 -2.65 -8.77 -2.41
CA ASP A 45 -3.22 -7.66 -3.18
C ASP A 45 -3.89 -8.12 -4.49
N TYR A 46 -3.38 -9.18 -5.14
CA TYR A 46 -4.01 -9.75 -6.33
C TYR A 46 -5.35 -10.43 -6.00
N LYS A 47 -5.40 -11.08 -4.83
CA LYS A 47 -6.57 -11.82 -4.33
C LYS A 47 -7.53 -10.88 -3.58
N SER A 48 -8.11 -11.34 -2.49
CA SER A 48 -9.10 -10.62 -1.68
C SER A 48 -8.57 -9.33 -1.03
N GLY A 49 -7.26 -9.11 -0.98
CA GLY A 49 -6.67 -7.87 -0.45
C GLY A 49 -6.85 -6.66 -1.36
N GLY A 50 -7.03 -6.85 -2.67
CA GLY A 50 -7.13 -5.77 -3.64
C GLY A 50 -8.01 -6.12 -4.84
N TYR A 51 -7.45 -6.71 -5.87
CA TYR A 51 -8.11 -6.93 -7.17
C TYR A 51 -9.14 -8.06 -7.19
N ASN A 52 -9.28 -8.79 -6.09
CA ASN A 52 -10.29 -9.81 -5.86
C ASN A 52 -10.28 -10.95 -6.90
N LEU A 53 -9.09 -11.34 -7.37
CA LEU A 53 -8.89 -12.36 -8.42
C LEU A 53 -9.68 -13.65 -8.16
N GLU A 54 -9.70 -14.13 -6.92
CA GLU A 54 -10.36 -15.40 -6.55
C GLU A 54 -11.88 -15.38 -6.77
N SER A 55 -12.53 -14.21 -6.63
CA SER A 55 -13.96 -14.07 -6.85
C SER A 55 -14.38 -14.15 -8.32
N THR A 56 -13.44 -13.95 -9.25
CA THR A 56 -13.73 -13.92 -10.68
C THR A 56 -14.03 -15.31 -11.25
N GLY A 57 -13.58 -16.38 -10.57
CA GLY A 57 -13.78 -17.77 -10.98
C GLY A 57 -13.15 -18.14 -12.32
N VAL A 58 -12.26 -17.31 -12.89
CA VAL A 58 -11.65 -17.58 -14.20
C VAL A 58 -10.52 -18.62 -14.09
N SER A 59 -10.34 -19.41 -15.16
CA SER A 59 -9.35 -20.48 -15.24
C SER A 59 -8.70 -20.54 -16.64
N GLY A 60 -7.67 -21.37 -16.79
CA GLY A 60 -6.95 -21.55 -18.06
C GLY A 60 -6.35 -20.26 -18.59
N ASP A 61 -6.40 -20.05 -19.90
CA ASP A 61 -5.83 -18.89 -20.57
C ASP A 61 -6.42 -17.56 -20.06
N ARG A 62 -7.71 -17.55 -19.71
CA ARG A 62 -8.36 -16.35 -19.17
C ARG A 62 -7.76 -15.91 -17.84
N LEU A 63 -7.36 -16.86 -16.99
CA LEU A 63 -6.67 -16.58 -15.74
C LEU A 63 -5.28 -15.99 -16.00
N ILE A 64 -4.54 -16.55 -16.96
CA ILE A 64 -3.22 -16.06 -17.34
C ILE A 64 -3.32 -14.61 -17.84
N THR A 65 -4.27 -14.33 -18.75
CA THR A 65 -4.51 -12.98 -19.24
C THR A 65 -4.88 -12.01 -18.12
N LEU A 66 -5.77 -12.43 -17.22
CA LEU A 66 -6.20 -11.59 -16.10
C LEU A 66 -5.03 -11.28 -15.15
N ILE A 67 -4.17 -12.26 -14.84
CA ILE A 67 -2.97 -12.05 -14.03
C ILE A 67 -2.05 -11.02 -14.69
N ILE A 68 -1.81 -11.11 -16.00
CA ILE A 68 -0.98 -10.13 -16.73
C ILE A 68 -1.56 -8.72 -16.60
N ILE A 69 -2.88 -8.57 -16.80
CA ILE A 69 -3.56 -7.28 -16.65
C ILE A 69 -3.44 -6.74 -15.22
N ILE A 70 -3.69 -7.59 -14.22
CA ILE A 70 -3.53 -7.25 -12.80
C ILE A 70 -2.09 -6.84 -12.51
N THR A 71 -1.09 -7.50 -13.09
CA THR A 71 0.31 -7.11 -12.92
C THR A 71 0.59 -5.70 -13.41
N PHE A 72 0.11 -5.32 -14.60
CA PHE A 72 0.25 -3.95 -15.08
C PHE A 72 -0.50 -2.94 -14.19
N ALA A 73 -1.73 -3.26 -13.80
CA ALA A 73 -2.51 -2.42 -12.91
C ALA A 73 -1.83 -2.23 -11.53
N TYR A 74 -1.27 -3.31 -10.98
CA TYR A 74 -0.56 -3.31 -9.70
C TYR A 74 0.70 -2.44 -9.75
N THR A 75 1.52 -2.59 -10.79
CA THR A 75 2.70 -1.76 -11.00
C THR A 75 2.31 -0.29 -11.13
N SER A 76 1.27 0.02 -11.91
CA SER A 76 0.76 1.39 -12.03
C SER A 76 0.31 1.95 -10.69
N ALA A 77 -0.44 1.16 -9.90
CA ALA A 77 -0.92 1.59 -8.59
C ALA A 77 0.23 1.82 -7.59
N ILE A 78 1.27 0.98 -7.60
CA ILE A 78 2.48 1.20 -6.79
C ILE A 78 3.15 2.51 -7.19
N MET A 79 3.41 2.72 -8.48
CA MET A 79 4.09 3.92 -8.97
C MET A 79 3.32 5.19 -8.63
N SER A 80 1.99 5.19 -8.81
CA SER A 80 1.14 6.31 -8.41
C SER A 80 1.17 6.52 -6.90
N GLY A 81 1.11 5.43 -6.12
CA GLY A 81 1.26 5.45 -4.67
C GLY A 81 2.54 6.16 -4.22
N GLU A 82 3.70 5.74 -4.73
CA GLU A 82 5.00 6.34 -4.42
C GLU A 82 5.03 7.83 -4.76
N LYS A 83 4.54 8.22 -5.95
CA LYS A 83 4.43 9.63 -6.35
C LYS A 83 3.53 10.45 -5.40
N ILE A 84 2.45 9.86 -4.88
CA ILE A 84 1.56 10.51 -3.89
C ILE A 84 2.31 10.74 -2.56
N GLU A 85 3.15 9.79 -2.18
CA GLU A 85 4.02 9.92 -0.99
C GLU A 85 5.05 11.03 -1.16
N ASP A 86 5.73 11.05 -2.30
CA ASP A 86 6.73 12.06 -2.63
C ASP A 86 6.13 13.47 -2.64
N LYS A 87 4.90 13.61 -3.16
CA LYS A 87 4.13 14.86 -3.13
C LYS A 87 3.59 15.22 -1.74
N LYS A 88 3.77 14.36 -0.73
CA LYS A 88 3.38 14.57 0.68
C LYS A 88 1.87 14.84 0.86
N VAL A 89 1.03 14.23 0.02
CA VAL A 89 -0.43 14.39 0.02
C VAL A 89 -1.20 13.14 0.47
N VAL A 90 -0.50 12.11 0.94
CA VAL A 90 -1.07 10.84 1.48
C VAL A 90 -2.21 11.06 2.47
N LYS A 91 -2.18 12.13 3.27
CA LYS A 91 -3.22 12.43 4.27
C LYS A 91 -4.64 12.62 3.69
N TYR A 92 -4.75 12.90 2.40
CA TYR A 92 -6.03 13.04 1.71
C TYR A 92 -6.56 11.69 1.20
N THR A 93 -5.68 10.73 0.92
CA THR A 93 -6.03 9.43 0.35
C THR A 93 -6.07 8.33 1.42
N SER A 94 -5.33 8.48 2.52
CA SER A 94 -5.16 7.42 3.51
C SER A 94 -4.86 7.99 4.90
N ARG A 95 -5.20 7.22 5.95
CA ARG A 95 -4.94 7.61 7.34
C ARG A 95 -3.46 7.44 7.68
N VAL A 96 -2.78 8.56 7.97
CA VAL A 96 -1.31 8.59 8.13
C VAL A 96 -0.82 8.14 9.52
N LYS A 97 -1.59 8.35 10.60
CA LYS A 97 -1.10 8.11 11.98
C LYS A 97 -2.10 7.36 12.88
N GLU A 98 -1.56 6.41 13.64
CA GLU A 98 -2.15 5.80 14.85
C GLU A 98 -1.06 5.73 15.93
N LYS A 99 -1.40 6.06 17.19
CA LYS A 99 -0.41 6.26 18.27
C LYS A 99 0.43 5.02 18.65
N GLN A 100 0.02 3.82 18.26
CA GLN A 100 0.63 2.55 18.71
C GLN A 100 1.31 1.74 17.58
N ARG A 101 1.31 2.24 16.34
CA ARG A 101 1.79 1.45 15.20
C ARG A 101 3.27 1.74 14.90
N ILE A 102 4.09 0.69 14.92
CA ILE A 102 5.53 0.75 14.62
C ILE A 102 5.78 0.69 13.10
N TYR A 103 4.94 -0.04 12.37
CA TYR A 103 5.06 -0.24 10.92
C TYR A 103 4.08 0.62 10.13
N ARG A 104 4.42 0.91 8.87
CA ARG A 104 3.54 1.61 7.93
C ARG A 104 2.19 0.87 7.80
N ARG A 105 1.09 1.63 7.68
CA ARG A 105 -0.26 1.06 7.58
C ARG A 105 -0.61 0.58 6.17
N HIS A 106 -0.36 1.43 5.19
CA HIS A 106 -0.76 1.21 3.81
C HIS A 106 0.48 1.10 2.93
N SER A 107 0.59 0.03 2.13
CA SER A 107 1.60 -0.09 1.08
C SER A 107 1.43 1.01 0.02
N SER A 108 2.43 1.21 -0.83
CA SER A 108 2.30 2.15 -1.96
C SER A 108 1.15 1.76 -2.87
N PHE A 109 0.94 0.46 -3.10
CA PHE A 109 -0.23 -0.07 -3.80
C PHE A 109 -1.55 0.48 -3.21
N TYR A 110 -1.79 0.31 -1.90
CA TYR A 110 -3.01 0.82 -1.26
C TYR A 110 -3.15 2.34 -1.40
N ILE A 111 -2.07 3.10 -1.22
CA ILE A 111 -2.10 4.56 -1.38
C ILE A 111 -2.50 4.93 -2.81
N GLY A 112 -1.99 4.23 -3.82
CA GLY A 112 -2.35 4.44 -5.22
C GLY A 112 -3.84 4.15 -5.49
N ILE A 113 -4.33 2.98 -5.07
CA ILE A 113 -5.75 2.61 -5.22
C ILE A 113 -6.66 3.61 -4.50
N HIS A 114 -6.34 3.99 -3.27
CA HIS A 114 -7.12 4.98 -2.55
C HIS A 114 -7.03 6.38 -3.17
N GLY A 115 -5.88 6.75 -3.74
CA GLY A 115 -5.72 7.99 -4.48
C GLY A 115 -6.63 8.07 -5.70
N TYR A 116 -6.70 6.97 -6.46
CA TYR A 116 -7.61 6.86 -7.60
C TYR A 116 -9.07 6.95 -7.15
N ALA A 117 -9.47 6.14 -6.15
CA ALA A 117 -10.84 6.15 -5.62
C ALA A 117 -11.24 7.53 -5.07
N TRP A 118 -10.31 8.25 -4.44
CA TRP A 118 -10.56 9.58 -3.92
C TRP A 118 -10.81 10.60 -5.04
N ILE A 119 -10.03 10.58 -6.12
CA ILE A 119 -10.27 11.44 -7.30
C ILE A 119 -11.63 11.13 -7.93
N GLU A 120 -11.94 9.86 -8.17
CA GLU A 120 -13.21 9.48 -8.79
C GLU A 120 -14.40 9.90 -7.93
N SER A 121 -14.26 9.81 -6.59
CA SER A 121 -15.28 10.31 -5.67
C SER A 121 -15.46 11.83 -5.77
N LEU A 122 -14.37 12.60 -5.84
CA LEU A 122 -14.45 14.06 -5.99
C LEU A 122 -15.11 14.46 -7.31
N LYS A 123 -14.82 13.73 -8.38
CA LYS A 123 -15.45 13.92 -9.69
C LYS A 123 -16.95 13.61 -9.63
N LEU A 124 -17.32 12.50 -8.98
CA LEU A 124 -18.73 12.11 -8.80
C LEU A 124 -19.54 13.16 -8.03
N PHE A 125 -18.94 13.76 -7.00
CA PHE A 125 -19.61 14.75 -6.14
C PHE A 125 -19.27 16.21 -6.47
N HIS A 126 -18.84 16.48 -7.71
CA HIS A 126 -18.35 17.82 -8.08
C HIS A 126 -19.42 18.92 -7.92
N GLU A 127 -20.67 18.62 -8.29
CA GLU A 127 -21.76 19.58 -8.17
C GLU A 127 -22.08 19.90 -6.70
N GLN A 128 -22.26 18.86 -5.88
CA GLN A 128 -22.60 19.00 -4.47
C GLN A 128 -21.48 19.69 -3.69
N THR A 129 -20.21 19.37 -4.01
CA THR A 129 -19.07 20.07 -3.38
C THR A 129 -19.03 21.54 -3.78
N THR A 130 -19.37 21.89 -5.02
CA THR A 130 -19.44 23.29 -5.48
C THR A 130 -20.56 24.07 -4.76
N GLN A 131 -21.74 23.46 -4.61
CA GLN A 131 -22.84 24.04 -3.83
C GLN A 131 -22.45 24.22 -2.36
N LEU A 132 -21.79 23.22 -1.75
CA LEU A 132 -21.32 23.33 -0.36
C LEU A 132 -20.29 24.45 -0.17
N MET A 133 -19.39 24.64 -1.15
CA MET A 133 -18.40 25.72 -1.16
C MET A 133 -19.05 27.11 -1.25
N SER A 134 -20.17 27.25 -1.97
CA SER A 134 -20.89 28.52 -2.06
C SER A 134 -21.62 28.86 -0.75
N LEU A 135 -22.17 27.87 -0.05
CA LEU A 135 -22.85 28.02 1.25
C LEU A 135 -21.89 28.32 2.41
N SER A 136 -20.61 27.97 2.30
CA SER A 136 -19.63 28.16 3.37
C SER A 136 -18.38 28.97 2.95
N PRO A 137 -18.52 30.25 2.56
CA PRO A 137 -17.40 31.05 2.05
C PRO A 137 -16.21 31.15 3.03
N HIS A 138 -16.49 31.20 4.33
CA HIS A 138 -15.46 31.27 5.37
C HIS A 138 -14.57 30.01 5.44
N LYS A 139 -14.98 28.89 4.82
CA LYS A 139 -14.18 27.66 4.71
C LYS A 139 -13.42 27.54 3.39
N ARG A 140 -13.51 28.52 2.47
CA ARG A 140 -12.79 28.54 1.17
C ARG A 140 -11.31 28.14 1.24
N PRO A 141 -10.51 28.58 2.24
CA PRO A 141 -9.11 28.17 2.32
C PRO A 141 -8.91 26.66 2.57
N TYR A 142 -9.88 25.96 3.17
CA TYR A 142 -9.84 24.51 3.33
C TYR A 142 -10.16 23.80 2.00
N TYR A 143 -11.16 24.27 1.27
CA TYR A 143 -11.53 23.71 -0.03
C TYR A 143 -10.42 23.87 -1.08
N GLN A 144 -9.80 25.05 -1.16
CA GLN A 144 -8.67 25.30 -2.06
C GLN A 144 -7.47 24.38 -1.76
N ARG A 145 -7.23 24.05 -0.48
CA ARG A 145 -6.21 23.06 -0.12
C ARG A 145 -6.57 21.66 -0.59
N GLY A 146 -7.84 21.28 -0.52
CA GLY A 146 -8.36 20.03 -1.06
C GLY A 146 -8.20 19.96 -2.59
N GLN A 147 -8.63 21.00 -3.31
CA GLN A 147 -8.47 21.11 -4.77
C GLN A 147 -7.01 21.06 -5.20
N ARG A 148 -6.10 21.73 -4.48
CA ARG A 148 -4.67 21.62 -4.73
C ARG A 148 -4.17 20.19 -4.56
N ALA A 149 -4.62 19.48 -3.52
CA ALA A 149 -4.27 18.09 -3.31
C ALA A 149 -4.81 17.18 -4.43
N GLU A 150 -6.05 17.43 -4.87
CA GLU A 150 -6.65 16.78 -6.03
C GLU A 150 -5.81 16.94 -7.29
N THR A 151 -5.40 18.16 -7.64
CA THR A 151 -4.52 18.39 -8.80
C THR A 151 -3.19 17.65 -8.67
N LEU A 152 -2.60 17.65 -7.46
CA LEU A 152 -1.34 16.94 -7.21
C LEU A 152 -1.48 15.43 -7.33
N ILE A 153 -2.57 14.85 -6.84
CA ILE A 153 -2.82 13.40 -6.89
C ILE A 153 -3.22 13.00 -8.32
N LYS A 154 -3.99 13.80 -9.05
CA LYS A 154 -4.31 13.56 -10.46
C LYS A 154 -3.06 13.44 -11.33
N SER A 155 -2.03 14.25 -11.05
CA SER A 155 -0.77 14.18 -11.79
C SER A 155 0.11 12.96 -11.46
N THR A 156 -0.37 11.99 -10.67
CA THR A 156 0.39 10.78 -10.29
C THR A 156 0.00 9.54 -11.10
N PHE A 157 -1.13 9.62 -11.81
CA PHE A 157 -1.63 8.63 -12.76
C PHE A 157 -1.24 9.07 -14.17
#